data_AF-A0A7V4UNZ3-F1
#
_entry.id   AF-A0A7V4UNZ3-F1
#
_cell.length_a   1.000
_cell.length_b   1.000
_cell.length_c   1.000
_cell.angle_alpha   90.00
_cell.angle_beta   90.00
_cell.angle_gamma   90.00
#
_symmetry.space_group_name_H-M   'P 1'
#
loop_
_entity.id
_entity.type
_entity.pdbx_description
1 polymer ?
#
loop_
_entity_poly.entity_id
_entity_poly.type
_entity_poly.pdbx_seq_one_letter_code
_entity_poly.pdbx_strand_id
1 'polypeptide(L)' 'MPKVVIYTTNYCPFCARAKALLRSKHVDFEEIDVT' A
#
# COMPACT_ATOMS: atom_id res chain seq x y z
N MET A 1 15.77 -2.03 7.93
CA MET A 1 14.88 -1.43 6.89
C MET A 1 13.73 -0.71 7.59
N PRO A 2 13.23 0.40 7.05
CA PRO A 2 12.04 1.06 7.61
C PRO A 2 10.80 0.19 7.39
N LYS A 3 9.94 0.11 8.41
CA LYS A 3 8.64 -0.57 8.29
C LYS A 3 7.71 0.33 7.49
N VAL A 4 7.15 -0.17 6.39
CA VAL A 4 6.15 0.54 5.57
C VAL A 4 4.80 -0.13 5.77
N VAL A 5 3.80 0.66 6.17
CA VAL A 5 2.42 0.20 6.37
C VAL A 5 1.50 1.04 5.50
N ILE A 6 0.63 0.39 4.73
CA ILE A 6 -0.38 1.05 3.90
C ILE A 6 -1.77 0.68 4.40
N TYR A 7 -2.55 1.70 4.73
CA TYR A 7 -3.96 1.54 5.10
C TYR A 7 -4.81 1.71 3.84
N THR A 8 -5.64 0.71 3.54
CA THR A 8 -6.46 0.67 2.33
C THR A 8 -7.95 0.54 2.68
N THR A 9 -8.82 0.95 1.76
CA THR A 9 -10.26 0.70 1.83
C THR A 9 -10.75 0.11 0.51
N ASN A 10 -11.90 -0.58 0.53
CA ASN A 10 -12.42 -1.35 -0.60
C ASN A 10 -12.61 -0.51 -1.88
N TYR A 11 -12.91 0.78 -1.77
CA TYR A 11 -13.04 1.69 -2.90
C TYR A 11 -12.07 2.86 -2.80
N CYS A 12 -10.79 2.58 -3.02
CA CYS A 12 -9.72 3.57 -2.96
C CYS A 12 -8.81 3.51 -4.20
N PRO A 13 -9.06 4.33 -5.25
CA PRO A 13 -8.21 4.37 -6.43
C PRO A 13 -6.77 4.86 -6.13
N PHE A 14 -6.60 5.67 -5.09
CA PHE A 14 -5.28 6.12 -4.64
C PHE A 14 -4.46 5.01 -3.99
N CYS A 15 -5.11 4.12 -3.24
CA CYS A 15 -4.49 2.98 -2.58
C CYS A 15 -3.93 2.01 -3.62
N ALA A 16 -4.67 1.76 -4.71
CA ALA A 16 -4.18 0.96 -5.83
C ALA A 16 -2.91 1.55 -6.48
N ARG A 17 -2.88 2.88 -6.69
CA ARG A 17 -1.71 3.58 -7.25
C ARG A 17 -0.51 3.54 -6.30
N ALA A 18 -0.73 3.73 -5.01
CA ALA A 18 0.31 3.65 -3.99
C ALA A 18 0.94 2.25 -3.91
N LYS A 19 0.12 1.19 -3.92
CA LYS A 19 0.60 -0.20 -3.97
C LYS A 19 1.44 -0.48 -5.22
N ALA A 20 1.01 0.01 -6.38
CA ALA A 20 1.76 -0.14 -7.63
C ALA A 20 3.14 0.52 -7.56
N LEU A 21 3.23 1.73 -6.97
CA LEU A 21 4.51 2.43 -6.79
C LEU A 21 5.44 1.67 -5.84
N LEU A 22 4.93 1.19 -4.71
CA LEU A 22 5.72 0.43 -3.73
C LEU A 22 6.26 -0.87 -4.34
N ARG A 23 5.43 -1.58 -5.11
CA ARG A 23 5.85 -2.77 -5.87
C ARG A 23 6.92 -2.46 -6.92
N SER A 24 6.77 -1.38 -7.68
CA SER A 24 7.79 -0.95 -8.65
C SER A 24 9.13 -0.64 -8.00
N LYS A 25 9.12 -0.11 -6.77
CA LYS A 25 10.32 0.19 -5.99
C LYS A 25 10.90 -1.01 -5.24
N HIS A 26 10.29 -2.20 -5.36
CA HIS A 26 10.67 -3.39 -4.60
C HIS A 26 10.72 -3.13 -3.09
N VAL A 27 9.77 -2.34 -2.59
CA VAL A 27 9.64 -2.03 -1.16
C VAL A 27 8.62 -2.98 -0.57
N ASP A 28 9.03 -3.72 0.46
CA ASP A 28 8.10 -4.51 1.27
C ASP A 28 7.19 -3.60 2.08
N PHE A 29 5.90 -3.89 2.07
CA PHE A 29 4.90 -3.15 2.83
C PHE A 29 3.83 -4.08 3.41
N GLU A 30 3.31 -3.72 4.58
CA GLU A 30 2.17 -4.35 5.22
C GLU A 30 0.89 -3.62 4.79
N GLU A 31 -0.11 -4.34 4.29
CA GLU A 31 -1.41 -3.79 3.92
C GLU A 31 -2.43 -4.05 5.02
N ILE A 32 -3.09 -2.98 5.49
CA ILE A 32 -4.16 -3.03 6.50
C ILE A 32 -5.44 -2.49 5.86
N ASP A 33 -6.44 -3.36 5.71
CA ASP A 33 -7.78 -2.95 5.28
C ASP A 33 -8.53 -2.31 6.45
N VAL A 34 -9.05 -1.10 6.25
CA VAL A 34 -9.82 -0.32 7.23
C VAL A 34 -11.27 -0.09 6.81
N THR A 35 -11.78 -0.88 5.86
CA THR A 35 -13.18 -0.81 5.43
C THR A 35 -14.16 -1.41 6.43
#